data_AF-A0A3M1JAU2-F1
#
_entry.id   AF-A0A3M1JAU2-F1
#
_cell.length_a   1.000
_cell.length_b   1.000
_cell.length_c   1.000
_cell.angle_alpha   90.00
_cell.angle_beta   90.00
_cell.angle_gamma   90.00
#
_symmetry.space_group_name_H-M   'P 1'
#
loop_
_entity.id
_entity.type
_entity.pdbx_description
1 polymer ?
#
loop_
_entity_poly.entity_id
_entity_poly.type
_entity_poly.pdbx_seq_one_letter_code
_entity_poly.pdbx_strand_id
1 'polypeptide(L)'
;MPLIDPTIITKIRRNHGLEHATIHMLSRRHKKLSIVGHSNWSGFTLYGDVDTSEVERAAHEALHRLQQGQSELAVHPRCGTVLATTGLLTGLAAFLTIGLD
;
A
#
# COMPACT_ATOMS: atom_id res chain seq x y z
N MET A 1 8.66 9.92 27.18
CA MET A 1 9.34 9.04 26.22
C MET A 1 8.31 8.68 25.15
N PRO A 2 8.53 8.96 23.86
CA PRO A 2 7.53 8.60 22.86
C PRO A 2 7.41 7.08 22.83
N LEU A 3 6.17 6.58 22.73
CA LEU A 3 5.89 5.14 22.72
C LEU A 3 6.42 4.43 21.46
N ILE A 4 6.78 5.19 20.41
CA ILE A 4 7.30 4.68 19.14
C ILE A 4 8.40 5.63 18.64
N ASP A 5 9.53 5.05 18.20
CA ASP A 5 10.64 5.80 17.61
C ASP A 5 10.22 6.42 16.25
N PRO A 6 10.33 7.75 16.06
CA PRO A 6 9.97 8.41 14.80
C PRO A 6 10.73 7.88 13.57
N THR A 7 11.91 7.27 13.76
CA THR A 7 12.66 6.62 12.69
C THR A 7 11.98 5.34 12.19
N ILE A 8 11.33 4.58 13.08
CA ILE A 8 10.59 3.35 12.73
C ILE A 8 9.38 3.69 11.87
N ILE A 9 8.60 4.70 12.28
CA ILE A 9 7.42 5.16 11.51
C ILE A 9 7.86 5.61 10.11
N THR A 10 8.96 6.36 10.02
CA THR A 10 9.49 6.83 8.73
C THR A 10 9.91 5.67 7.84
N LYS A 11 10.56 4.63 8.39
CA LYS A 11 10.91 3.40 7.65
C LYS A 11 9.67 2.68 7.13
N ILE A 12 8.67 2.48 7.99
CA ILE A 12 7.40 1.84 7.60
C ILE A 12 6.73 2.60 6.45
N ARG A 13 6.64 3.93 6.54
CA ARG A 13 6.04 4.76 5.48
C ARG A 13 6.80 4.67 4.15
N ARG A 14 8.13 4.65 4.20
CA ARG A 14 8.97 4.48 2.99
C ARG A 14 8.79 3.10 2.36
N ASN A 15 8.79 2.05 3.18
CA ASN A 15 8.61 0.68 2.71
C ASN A 15 7.20 0.48 2.11
N HIS A 16 6.17 1.04 2.75
CA HIS A 16 4.80 1.02 2.24
C HIS A 16 4.64 1.78 0.93
N GLY A 17 5.29 2.95 0.80
CA GLY A 17 5.34 3.67 -0.48
C GLY A 17 5.99 2.83 -1.59
N LEU A 18 7.09 2.14 -1.29
CA LEU A 18 7.75 1.25 -2.25
C LEU A 18 6.89 0.04 -2.62
N GLU A 19 6.17 -0.55 -1.66
CA GLU A 19 5.19 -1.61 -1.89
C GLU A 19 4.12 -1.16 -2.90
N HIS A 20 3.50 0.00 -2.67
CA HIS A 20 2.50 0.56 -3.58
C HIS A 20 3.05 0.81 -4.98
N ALA A 21 4.25 1.39 -5.07
CA ALA A 21 4.88 1.64 -6.36
C ALA A 21 5.20 0.33 -7.10
N THR A 22 5.62 -0.70 -6.37
CA THR A 22 5.87 -2.05 -6.92
C THR A 22 4.59 -2.66 -7.48
N ILE A 23 3.49 -2.60 -6.72
CA ILE A 23 2.18 -3.10 -7.15
C ILE A 23 1.67 -2.32 -8.38
N HIS A 24 1.92 -1.01 -8.47
CA HIS A 24 1.61 -0.22 -9.67
C HIS A 24 2.36 -0.74 -10.89
N MET A 25 3.66 -1.04 -10.76
CA MET A 25 4.45 -1.57 -11.87
C MET A 25 3.96 -2.96 -12.30
N LEU A 26 3.67 -3.85 -11.34
CA LEU A 26 3.11 -5.17 -11.63
C LEU A 26 1.73 -5.06 -12.29
N SER A 27 0.86 -4.17 -11.82
CA SER A 27 -0.50 -4.01 -12.34
C SER A 27 -0.54 -3.52 -13.79
N ARG A 28 0.51 -2.82 -14.26
CA ARG A 28 0.64 -2.43 -15.67
C ARG A 28 0.90 -3.64 -16.59
N ARG A 29 1.58 -4.67 -16.07
CA ARG A 29 1.95 -5.87 -16.81
C ARG A 29 0.88 -6.97 -16.70
N HIS A 30 0.16 -7.02 -15.58
CA HIS A 30 -0.86 -8.04 -15.30
C HIS A 30 -2.24 -7.41 -15.09
N LYS A 31 -3.11 -7.49 -16.11
CA LYS A 31 -4.48 -6.90 -16.06
C LYS A 31 -5.40 -7.50 -14.99
N LYS A 32 -5.09 -8.69 -14.47
CA LYS A 32 -5.86 -9.41 -13.44
C LYS A 32 -5.01 -9.75 -12.22
N LEU A 33 -4.13 -8.84 -11.83
CA LEU A 33 -3.27 -9.02 -10.67
C LEU A 33 -4.10 -9.02 -9.38
N SER A 34 -4.06 -10.13 -8.64
CA SER A 34 -4.60 -10.24 -7.29
C SER A 34 -3.44 -10.48 -6.32
N ILE A 35 -3.00 -9.40 -5.67
CA ILE A 35 -1.89 -9.43 -4.71
C ILE A 35 -2.29 -8.62 -3.48
N VAL A 36 -1.90 -9.12 -2.32
CA VAL A 36 -1.95 -8.41 -1.03
C VAL A 36 -0.53 -8.03 -0.63
N GLY A 37 -0.32 -6.78 -0.24
CA GLY A 37 0.95 -6.31 0.28
C GLY A 37 0.91 -6.12 1.81
N HIS A 38 2.04 -6.37 2.46
CA HIS A 38 2.26 -6.06 3.87
C HIS A 38 3.64 -5.45 4.07
N SER A 39 3.67 -4.20 4.57
CA SER A 39 4.88 -3.45 4.88
C SER A 39 5.13 -3.32 6.39
N ASN A 40 6.40 -3.39 6.77
CA ASN A 40 6.89 -3.15 8.12
C ASN A 40 8.18 -2.31 8.08
N TRP A 41 8.93 -2.23 9.18
CA TRP A 41 10.14 -1.40 9.24
C TRP A 41 11.36 -1.99 8.50
N SER A 42 11.36 -3.28 8.18
CA SER A 42 12.46 -3.96 7.47
C SER A 42 12.21 -4.10 5.97
N GLY A 43 10.97 -3.96 5.51
CA GLY A 43 10.64 -3.99 4.08
C GLY A 43 9.15 -4.20 3.84
N PHE A 44 8.82 -4.93 2.77
CA PHE A 44 7.47 -5.35 2.46
C PHE A 44 7.46 -6.78 1.90
N THR A 45 6.31 -7.44 2.00
CA THR A 45 6.04 -8.77 1.45
C THR A 45 4.79 -8.72 0.59
N LEU A 46 4.79 -9.42 -0.55
CA LEU A 46 3.64 -9.58 -1.42
C LEU A 46 3.12 -11.02 -1.35
N TYR A 47 1.80 -11.18 -1.27
CA TYR A 47 1.11 -12.47 -1.30
C TYR A 47 0.21 -12.51 -2.54
N GLY A 48 0.46 -13.48 -3.42
CA GLY A 48 -0.33 -13.69 -4.63
C GLY A 48 0.43 -14.52 -5.66
N ASP A 49 -0.25 -14.86 -6.75
CA ASP A 49 0.34 -15.60 -7.86
C ASP A 49 1.09 -14.64 -8.79
N VAL A 50 2.39 -14.47 -8.52
CA VAL A 50 3.31 -13.65 -9.30
C VAL A 50 4.72 -14.22 -9.19
N ASP A 51 5.44 -14.27 -10.31
CA ASP A 51 6.81 -14.76 -10.30
C ASP A 51 7.75 -13.77 -9.59
N THR A 52 8.63 -14.31 -8.75
CA THR A 52 9.51 -13.51 -7.88
C THR A 52 10.46 -12.62 -8.68
N SER A 53 10.91 -13.05 -9.87
CA SER A 53 11.76 -12.23 -10.73
C SER A 53 11.01 -11.03 -11.32
N GLU A 54 9.69 -11.14 -11.52
CA GLU A 54 8.85 -10.01 -11.92
C GLU A 54 8.69 -9.01 -10.78
N VAL A 55 8.50 -9.52 -9.56
CA VAL A 55 8.45 -8.69 -8.34
C VAL A 55 9.75 -7.92 -8.14
N GLU A 56 10.90 -8.59 -8.26
CA GLU A 56 12.21 -7.97 -8.13
C GLU A 56 12.42 -6.85 -9.16
N ARG A 57 12.14 -7.14 -10.45
CA ARG A 57 12.24 -6.14 -11.52
C ARG A 57 11.29 -4.96 -11.27
N ALA A 58 10.05 -5.24 -10.86
CA ALA A 58 9.07 -4.20 -10.56
C ALA A 58 9.47 -3.34 -9.35
N ALA A 59 10.05 -3.93 -8.31
CA ALA A 59 10.52 -3.23 -7.12
C ALA A 59 11.72 -2.33 -7.42
N HIS A 60 12.69 -2.82 -8.21
CA HIS A 60 13.82 -1.98 -8.66
C HIS A 60 13.35 -0.82 -9.54
N GLU A 61 12.46 -1.09 -10.50
CA GLU A 61 11.89 -0.04 -11.36
C GLU A 61 11.11 1.00 -10.53
N ALA A 62 10.27 0.55 -9.60
CA ALA A 62 9.50 1.38 -8.69
C ALA A 62 10.41 2.27 -7.84
N LEU A 63 11.44 1.69 -7.21
CA LEU A 63 12.41 2.43 -6.40
C LEU A 63 13.12 3.52 -7.22
N HIS A 64 13.61 3.16 -8.41
CA HIS A 64 14.26 4.10 -9.30
C HIS A 64 13.32 5.28 -9.65
N ARG A 65 12.08 4.99 -10.02
CA ARG A 65 11.07 6.03 -10.35
C ARG A 65 10.74 6.93 -9.15
N LEU A 66 10.59 6.37 -7.96
CA LEU A 66 10.36 7.14 -6.74
C LEU A 66 11.53 8.08 -6.44
N GLN A 67 12.77 7.60 -6.61
CA GLN A 67 13.98 8.42 -6.45
C GLN A 67 14.08 9.54 -7.49
N GLN A 68 13.50 9.36 -8.69
CA GLN A 68 13.37 10.38 -9.73
C GLN A 68 12.17 11.32 -9.50
N GLY A 69 11.48 11.23 -8.36
CA GLY A 69 10.42 12.17 -7.96
C GLY A 69 9.00 11.76 -8.36
N GLN A 70 8.77 10.55 -8.89
CA GLN A 70 7.44 10.01 -9.22
C GLN A 70 6.65 9.58 -7.95
N SER A 71 6.48 10.52 -7.02
CA SER A 71 5.89 10.28 -5.70
C SER A 71 4.44 9.78 -5.73
N GLU A 72 3.72 10.03 -6.81
CA GLU A 72 2.36 9.52 -7.04
C GLU A 72 2.29 7.99 -7.05
N LEU A 73 3.39 7.32 -7.40
CA LEU A 73 3.49 5.86 -7.37
C LEU A 73 3.47 5.30 -5.95
N ALA A 74 3.84 6.10 -4.95
CA ALA A 74 3.84 5.68 -3.54
C ALA A 74 2.44 5.58 -2.95
N VAL A 75 1.39 5.98 -3.69
CA VAL A 75 0.01 5.95 -3.24
C VAL A 75 -0.82 5.10 -4.21
N HIS A 76 -1.53 4.11 -3.68
CA HIS A 76 -2.44 3.29 -4.46
C HIS A 76 -3.90 3.63 -4.09
N PRO A 77 -4.81 3.87 -5.08
CA PRO A 77 -6.19 4.27 -4.81
C PRO A 77 -7.01 3.21 -4.07
N ARG A 78 -6.54 1.95 -4.05
CA ARG A 78 -7.14 0.84 -3.29
C ARG A 78 -6.24 0.39 -2.14
N CYS A 79 -5.66 1.31 -1.37
CA CYS A 79 -4.89 0.92 -0.19
C CYS A 79 -5.83 0.44 0.93
N GLY A 80 -5.32 -0.46 1.79
CA GLY A 80 -6.11 -1.02 2.89
C GLY A 80 -6.65 0.05 3.85
N THR A 81 -5.89 1.13 4.06
CA THR A 81 -6.34 2.25 4.91
C THR A 81 -7.52 2.99 4.31
N VAL A 82 -7.52 3.28 3.01
CA VAL A 82 -8.67 3.92 2.33
C VAL A 82 -9.91 3.03 2.46
N LEU A 83 -9.78 1.73 2.19
CA LEU A 83 -10.90 0.79 2.31
C LEU A 83 -11.43 0.70 3.74
N ALA A 84 -10.55 0.63 4.74
CA ALA A 84 -10.95 0.58 6.15
C ALA A 84 -11.63 1.88 6.60
N THR A 85 -11.08 3.05 6.24
CA THR A 85 -11.67 4.35 6.56
C THR A 85 -13.03 4.51 5.89
N THR A 86 -13.15 4.18 4.59
CA THR A 86 -14.43 4.20 3.88
C THR A 86 -15.45 3.26 4.54
N GLY A 87 -15.07 2.01 4.82
CA GLY A 87 -15.96 1.04 5.45
C GLY A 87 -16.46 1.48 6.83
N LEU A 88 -15.56 2.03 7.66
CA LEU A 88 -15.92 2.56 8.98
C LEU A 88 -16.89 3.75 8.86
N LEU A 89 -16.56 4.74 8.03
CA LEU A 89 -17.40 5.93 7.86
C LEU A 89 -18.77 5.59 7.29
N THR A 90 -18.83 4.73 6.27
CA THR A 90 -20.08 4.26 5.68
C THR A 90 -20.91 3.46 6.70
N GLY A 91 -20.28 2.59 7.48
CA GLY A 91 -20.95 1.83 8.54
C GLY A 91 -21.53 2.72 9.63
N LEU A 92 -20.78 3.72 10.10
CA LEU A 92 -21.27 4.70 11.08
C LEU A 92 -22.43 5.53 10.53
N ALA A 93 -22.34 6.00 9.29
CA ALA A 93 -23.42 6.74 8.64
C ALA A 93 -24.69 5.89 8.57
N ALA A 94 -24.59 4.65 8.10
CA ALA A 94 -25.71 3.72 8.03
C ALA A 94 -26.32 3.45 9.43
N PHE A 95 -25.49 3.22 10.44
CA PHE A 95 -25.93 2.99 11.81
C PHE A 95 -26.71 4.19 12.36
N LEU A 96 -26.20 5.41 12.16
CA LEU A 96 -26.90 6.63 12.59
C LEU A 96 -28.22 6.80 11.86
N THR A 97 -28.27 6.56 10.55
CA THR A 97 -29.52 6.72 9.79
C THR A 97 -30.58 5.68 10.13
N ILE A 98 -30.19 4.43 10.39
CA ILE A 98 -31.13 3.33 10.67
C ILE A 98 -31.52 3.29 12.16
N GLY A 99 -30.62 3.70 13.05
CA GLY A 99 -30.83 3.65 14.51
C GLY A 99 -31.43 4.91 15.12
N LEU A 100 -31.68 5.96 14.32
CA LEU A 100 -32.38 7.18 14.75
C LEU A 100 -33.89 7.16 14.40
N ASP A 101 -34.37 6.05 13.83
CA ASP A 101 -35.80 5.72 13.68
C ASP A 101 -36.30 4.90 14.89
#